data_AF-A0A428T9J1-F1
#
_entry.id   AF-A0A428T9J1-F1
#
_cell.length_a   1.000
_cell.length_b   1.000
_cell.length_c   1.000
_cell.angle_alpha   90.00
_cell.angle_beta   90.00
_cell.angle_gamma   90.00
#
_symmetry.space_group_name_H-M   'P 1'
#
loop_
_entity.id
_entity.type
_entity.pdbx_description
1 polymer ?
#
loop_
_entity_poly.entity_id
_entity_poly.type
_entity_poly.pdbx_seq_one_letter_code
_entity_poly.pdbx_strand_id
1 'polypeptide(L)'
;MKTIAVAGGAGNVGSTIVDGLVEYGKHKIYVLSRKDRPSQGAVNYLRVDYDDPDAIAKAFEEAGVNIVICAIAVVNPEANQSQKNLIRAAEKSATTERFVISSFDMLHVKEDTELSPLARYTFEAIDELEKTQLTYTRIANGWFLDYYGMPHWKTHLEPWINVMNVEKKWAVIPGDGSVKASFITSQDMSRFVARLMDLEKWNKVSPIFANTLSFNELVEMAEKARGCKFKVANDSLEKLQSGKISFHEEFPPIGYGEGDQAFFAMLHYQAAIGRYLVPRNYPPLDEEFPDLKITTPLEVMETAWKGK
;
A
#
# COMPACT_ATOMS: atom_id res chain seq x y z
N MET A 1 26.56 4.13 -1.84
CA MET A 1 25.36 4.27 -0.97
C MET A 1 24.33 5.07 -1.75
N LYS A 2 23.14 4.53 -1.98
CA LYS A 2 22.08 5.22 -2.73
C LYS A 2 21.36 6.23 -1.82
N THR A 3 20.98 7.38 -2.37
CA THR A 3 20.13 8.38 -1.71
C THR A 3 18.69 8.20 -2.16
N ILE A 4 17.77 8.07 -1.20
CA ILE A 4 16.36 7.83 -1.45
C ILE A 4 15.55 9.03 -0.95
N ALA A 5 14.70 9.56 -1.82
CA ALA A 5 13.69 10.56 -1.46
C ALA A 5 12.31 9.90 -1.37
N VAL A 6 11.60 10.08 -0.25
CA VAL A 6 10.25 9.53 -0.03
C VAL A 6 9.24 10.68 -0.04
N ALA A 7 8.43 10.76 -1.09
CA ALA A 7 7.27 11.64 -1.14
C ALA A 7 6.11 11.01 -0.35
N GLY A 8 5.41 11.82 0.45
CA GLY A 8 4.40 11.28 1.37
C GLY A 8 4.99 10.51 2.56
N GLY A 9 6.31 10.63 2.82
CA GLY A 9 7.02 9.91 3.90
C GLY A 9 6.60 10.26 5.34
N ALA A 10 5.62 11.14 5.53
CA ALA A 10 5.00 11.44 6.82
C ALA A 10 3.52 11.00 6.90
N GLY A 11 3.01 10.33 5.85
CA GLY A 11 1.68 9.72 5.85
C GLY A 11 1.72 8.25 6.24
N ASN A 12 0.57 7.57 6.20
CA ASN A 12 0.36 6.21 6.68
C ASN A 12 1.41 5.22 6.15
N VAL A 13 1.35 4.89 4.85
CA VAL A 13 2.29 3.95 4.21
C VAL A 13 3.71 4.52 4.14
N GLY A 14 3.84 5.81 3.84
CA GLY A 14 5.14 6.47 3.68
C GLY A 14 5.98 6.46 4.96
N SER A 15 5.38 6.66 6.12
CA SER A 15 6.09 6.60 7.41
C SER A 15 6.63 5.20 7.68
N THR A 16 5.86 4.15 7.36
CA THR A 16 6.35 2.77 7.49
C THR A 16 7.50 2.48 6.54
N ILE A 17 7.46 2.99 5.30
CA ILE A 17 8.57 2.86 4.35
C ILE A 17 9.83 3.56 4.89
N VAL A 18 9.69 4.76 5.45
CA VAL A 18 10.81 5.49 6.06
C VAL A 18 11.40 4.69 7.22
N ASP A 19 10.58 4.13 8.11
CA ASP A 19 11.04 3.27 9.20
C ASP A 19 11.81 2.06 8.69
N GLY A 20 11.30 1.36 7.67
CA GLY A 20 11.97 0.20 7.06
C GLY A 20 13.32 0.56 6.41
N LEU A 21 13.40 1.73 5.76
CA LEU A 21 14.66 2.23 5.20
C LEU A 21 15.67 2.59 6.30
N VAL A 22 15.22 3.21 7.39
CA VAL A 22 16.07 3.55 8.55
C VAL A 22 16.58 2.27 9.23
N GLU A 23 15.71 1.30 9.47
CA GLU A 23 16.07 0.01 10.07
C GLU A 23 17.10 -0.74 9.22
N TYR A 24 16.93 -0.71 7.88
CA TYR A 24 17.87 -1.36 6.97
C TYR A 24 19.25 -0.67 6.95
N GLY A 25 19.31 0.64 7.14
CA GLY A 25 20.55 1.38 7.44
C GLY A 25 21.58 1.47 6.31
N LYS A 26 21.20 1.16 5.06
CA LYS A 26 22.11 1.19 3.90
C LYS A 26 21.95 2.39 2.97
N HIS A 27 21.02 3.29 3.26
CA HIS A 27 20.66 4.40 2.39
C HIS A 27 20.73 5.73 3.11
N LYS A 28 21.00 6.80 2.35
CA LYS A 28 20.75 8.17 2.82
C LYS A 28 19.29 8.50 2.53
N ILE A 29 18.54 8.92 3.54
CA ILE A 29 17.08 9.07 3.44
C ILE A 29 16.70 10.55 3.51
N TYR A 30 15.88 10.98 2.55
CA TYR A 30 15.18 12.26 2.57
C TYR A 30 13.67 12.01 2.56
N VAL A 31 12.94 12.66 3.45
CA VAL A 31 11.48 12.79 3.36
C VAL A 31 11.15 14.12 2.70
N LEU A 32 10.34 14.08 1.64
CA LEU A 32 9.91 15.30 0.96
C LEU A 32 8.84 16.01 1.79
N SER A 33 9.03 17.30 2.00
CA SER A 33 8.16 18.14 2.83
C SER A 33 7.80 19.43 2.10
N ARG A 34 6.57 19.92 2.29
CA ARG A 34 6.15 21.24 1.78
C ARG A 34 6.77 22.42 2.54
N LYS A 35 7.39 22.14 3.69
CA LYS A 35 7.98 23.13 4.60
C LYS A 35 9.36 22.68 5.05
N ASP A 36 10.22 23.63 5.36
CA ASP A 36 11.51 23.34 5.99
C ASP A 36 11.32 22.62 7.31
N ARG A 37 12.12 21.58 7.53
CA ARG A 37 12.13 20.77 8.75
C ARG A 37 13.57 20.39 9.09
N PRO A 38 13.98 20.41 10.36
CA PRO A 38 15.27 19.90 10.75
C PRO A 38 15.32 18.38 10.58
N SER A 39 16.50 17.83 10.31
CA SER A 39 16.71 16.38 10.32
C SER A 39 16.36 15.77 11.68
N GLN A 40 15.85 14.53 11.67
CA GLN A 40 15.48 13.79 12.86
C GLN A 40 16.09 12.39 12.80
N GLY A 41 17.08 12.14 13.67
CA GLY A 41 17.83 10.88 13.67
C GLY A 41 18.50 10.63 12.32
N ALA A 42 18.18 9.50 11.68
CA ALA A 42 18.70 9.13 10.36
C ALA A 42 17.93 9.77 9.18
N VAL A 43 16.82 10.47 9.45
CA VAL A 43 15.95 11.05 8.42
C VAL A 43 16.30 12.51 8.19
N ASN A 44 16.58 12.86 6.94
CA ASN A 44 16.69 14.24 6.50
C ASN A 44 15.38 14.69 5.86
N TYR A 45 15.15 15.99 5.79
CA TYR A 45 13.99 16.54 5.08
C TYR A 45 14.45 17.38 3.91
N LEU A 46 13.79 17.22 2.77
CA LEU A 46 14.00 18.04 1.59
C LEU A 46 12.73 18.84 1.34
N ARG A 47 12.85 20.17 1.39
CA ARG A 47 11.73 21.05 1.07
C ARG A 47 11.47 21.00 -0.43
N VAL A 48 10.23 20.77 -0.81
CA VAL A 48 9.78 20.77 -2.21
C VAL A 48 8.46 21.51 -2.35
N ASP A 49 8.27 22.14 -3.51
CA ASP A 49 6.98 22.58 -3.99
C ASP A 49 6.52 21.60 -5.08
N TYR A 50 5.43 20.87 -4.85
CA TYR A 50 4.96 19.83 -5.77
C TYR A 50 4.42 20.41 -7.09
N ASP A 51 4.22 21.72 -7.17
CA ASP A 51 3.77 22.41 -8.38
C ASP A 51 4.92 22.92 -9.27
N ASP A 52 6.18 22.80 -8.82
CA ASP A 52 7.37 23.26 -9.55
C ASP A 52 8.38 22.12 -9.82
N PRO A 53 8.21 21.35 -10.91
CA PRO A 53 9.12 20.26 -11.26
C PRO A 53 10.58 20.68 -11.44
N ASP A 54 10.86 21.91 -11.87
CA ASP A 54 12.22 22.39 -12.09
C ASP A 54 12.93 22.65 -10.76
N ALA A 55 12.24 23.26 -9.79
CA ALA A 55 12.76 23.41 -8.44
C ALA A 55 12.97 22.07 -7.73
N ILE A 56 12.05 21.10 -7.91
CA ILE A 56 12.22 19.74 -7.37
C ILE A 56 13.45 19.06 -7.98
N ALA A 57 13.64 19.14 -9.30
CA ALA A 57 14.78 18.52 -9.99
C ALA A 57 16.11 19.06 -9.44
N LYS A 58 16.22 20.39 -9.30
CA LYS A 58 17.39 21.03 -8.69
C LYS A 58 17.63 20.55 -7.25
N ALA A 59 16.57 20.47 -6.44
CA ALA A 59 16.69 19.97 -5.07
C ALA A 59 17.13 18.49 -5.01
N PHE A 60 16.68 17.66 -5.95
CA PHE A 60 17.13 16.27 -6.10
C PHE A 60 18.61 16.17 -6.45
N GLU A 61 19.08 16.97 -7.41
CA GLU A 61 20.49 17.01 -7.79
C GLU A 61 21.39 17.48 -6.64
N GLU A 62 21.02 18.57 -5.96
CA GLU A 62 21.77 19.12 -4.82
C GLU A 62 21.86 18.12 -3.66
N ALA A 63 20.79 17.35 -3.43
CA ALA A 63 20.77 16.31 -2.40
C ALA A 63 21.41 14.98 -2.86
N GLY A 64 21.70 14.84 -4.15
CA GLY A 64 22.21 13.64 -4.79
C GLY A 64 21.22 12.46 -4.76
N VAL A 65 19.93 12.74 -4.96
CA VAL A 65 18.85 11.73 -4.94
C VAL A 65 19.00 10.79 -6.13
N ASN A 66 19.07 9.48 -5.85
CA ASN A 66 19.15 8.44 -6.89
C ASN A 66 17.80 7.78 -7.16
N ILE A 67 16.97 7.66 -6.12
CA ILE A 67 15.68 6.96 -6.17
C ILE A 67 14.61 7.83 -5.51
N VAL A 68 13.46 7.94 -6.17
CA VAL A 68 12.26 8.56 -5.59
C VAL A 68 11.22 7.48 -5.32
N ILE A 69 10.71 7.42 -4.08
CA ILE A 69 9.57 6.62 -3.71
C ILE A 69 8.36 7.54 -3.53
N CYS A 70 7.34 7.38 -4.35
CA CYS A 70 6.09 8.10 -4.17
C CYS A 70 5.15 7.28 -3.28
N ALA A 71 4.90 7.74 -2.05
CA ALA A 71 3.92 7.17 -1.11
C ALA A 71 2.83 8.19 -0.74
N ILE A 72 2.52 9.10 -1.66
CA ILE A 72 1.41 10.05 -1.53
C ILE A 72 0.09 9.28 -1.71
N ALA A 73 -0.90 9.48 -0.85
CA ALA A 73 -2.24 8.94 -1.10
C ALA A 73 -2.86 9.62 -2.34
N VAL A 74 -2.80 8.97 -3.50
CA VAL A 74 -3.30 9.51 -4.78
C VAL A 74 -4.81 9.26 -4.92
N VAL A 75 -5.59 9.99 -4.13
CA VAL A 75 -7.06 9.83 -4.04
C VAL A 75 -7.84 10.96 -4.73
N ASN A 76 -7.14 11.95 -5.30
CA ASN A 76 -7.74 13.09 -5.98
C ASN A 76 -6.84 13.62 -7.12
N PRO A 77 -7.37 14.47 -8.02
CA PRO A 77 -6.60 15.01 -9.14
C PRO A 77 -5.34 15.78 -8.72
N GLU A 78 -5.36 16.51 -7.61
CA GLU A 78 -4.25 17.32 -7.11
C GLU A 78 -3.07 16.44 -6.65
N ALA A 79 -3.35 15.37 -5.91
CA ALA A 79 -2.35 14.39 -5.49
C ALA A 79 -1.79 13.63 -6.71
N ASN A 80 -2.63 13.32 -7.69
CA ASN A 80 -2.18 12.70 -8.94
C ASN A 80 -1.27 13.65 -9.74
N GLN A 81 -1.62 14.94 -9.80
CA GLN A 81 -0.78 15.94 -10.44
C GLN A 81 0.56 16.09 -9.73
N SER A 82 0.57 16.04 -8.39
CA SER A 82 1.80 16.04 -7.59
C SER A 82 2.72 14.85 -7.94
N GLN A 83 2.16 13.64 -8.08
CA GLN A 83 2.94 12.47 -8.51
C GLN A 83 3.50 12.64 -9.93
N LYS A 84 2.71 13.14 -10.88
CA LYS A 84 3.20 13.40 -12.25
C LYS A 84 4.31 14.45 -12.28
N ASN A 85 4.21 15.48 -11.44
CA ASN A 85 5.26 16.49 -11.30
C ASN A 85 6.55 15.91 -10.69
N LEU A 86 6.46 14.99 -9.73
CA LEU A 86 7.62 14.27 -9.23
C LEU A 86 8.29 13.41 -10.30
N ILE A 87 7.52 12.75 -11.17
CA ILE A 87 8.06 11.97 -12.29
C ILE A 87 8.85 12.88 -13.24
N ARG A 88 8.27 14.03 -13.62
CA ARG A 88 8.93 15.02 -14.47
C ARG A 88 10.22 15.57 -13.83
N ALA A 89 10.17 15.86 -12.53
CA ALA A 89 11.34 16.33 -11.79
C ALA A 89 12.44 15.26 -11.68
N ALA A 90 12.05 14.00 -11.47
CA ALA A 90 12.96 12.88 -11.43
C ALA A 90 13.67 12.69 -12.78
N GLU A 91 12.95 12.77 -13.90
CA GLU A 91 13.55 12.66 -15.25
C GLU A 91 14.49 13.83 -15.56
N LYS A 92 14.16 15.04 -15.10
CA LYS A 92 15.00 16.23 -15.29
C LYS A 92 16.28 16.21 -14.44
N SER A 93 16.25 15.53 -13.30
CA SER A 93 17.37 15.46 -12.36
C SER A 93 18.48 14.55 -12.89
N ALA A 94 19.69 15.10 -13.05
CA ALA A 94 20.84 14.34 -13.54
C ALA A 94 21.29 13.18 -12.61
N THR A 95 20.84 13.15 -11.35
CA THR A 95 21.22 12.11 -10.39
C THR A 95 20.16 11.03 -10.20
N THR A 96 18.92 11.29 -10.60
CA THR A 96 17.78 10.42 -10.31
C THR A 96 17.63 9.39 -11.43
N GLU A 97 17.61 8.11 -11.06
CA GLU A 97 17.60 7.02 -12.03
C GLU A 97 16.34 6.15 -11.91
N ARG A 98 15.72 6.12 -10.71
CA ARG A 98 14.63 5.20 -10.43
C ARG A 98 13.44 5.84 -9.72
N PHE A 99 12.25 5.33 -10.02
CA PHE A 99 11.00 5.81 -9.46
C PHE A 99 10.09 4.65 -9.00
N VAL A 100 9.57 4.73 -7.78
CA VAL A 100 8.52 3.83 -7.30
C VAL A 100 7.19 4.58 -7.37
N ILE A 101 6.26 4.04 -8.15
CA ILE A 101 4.91 4.59 -8.30
C ILE A 101 4.16 4.42 -6.98
N SER A 102 3.29 5.37 -6.64
CA SER A 102 2.36 5.23 -5.52
C SER A 102 1.32 4.15 -5.82
N SER A 103 1.67 2.91 -5.49
CA SER A 103 0.85 1.70 -5.56
C SER A 103 1.38 0.77 -4.47
N PHE A 104 0.61 0.56 -3.41
CA PHE A 104 0.98 -0.25 -2.23
C PHE A 104 -0.22 -1.08 -1.76
N ASP A 105 -0.82 -1.78 -2.72
CA ASP A 105 -2.09 -2.47 -2.61
C ASP A 105 -2.18 -3.60 -3.66
N MET A 106 -3.34 -3.80 -4.27
CA MET A 106 -3.52 -4.71 -5.39
C MET A 106 -2.84 -4.22 -6.67
N LEU A 107 -2.43 -5.14 -7.55
CA LEU A 107 -1.93 -4.74 -8.86
C LEU A 107 -3.08 -4.38 -9.79
N HIS A 108 -3.44 -3.10 -9.83
CA HIS A 108 -4.44 -2.60 -10.79
C HIS A 108 -4.06 -2.94 -12.24
N VAL A 109 -5.06 -3.39 -13.00
CA VAL A 109 -5.06 -3.51 -14.48
C VAL A 109 -5.98 -2.45 -15.10
N LYS A 110 -5.85 -2.16 -16.40
CA LYS A 110 -6.56 -1.02 -17.02
C LYS A 110 -8.08 -1.19 -16.92
N GLU A 111 -8.56 -2.42 -16.97
CA GLU A 111 -9.98 -2.80 -16.84
C GLU A 111 -10.55 -2.41 -15.47
N ASP A 112 -9.71 -2.32 -14.42
CA ASP A 112 -10.18 -1.94 -13.08
C ASP A 112 -10.66 -0.48 -13.03
N THR A 113 -10.31 0.37 -14.01
CA THR A 113 -10.75 1.78 -14.06
C THR A 113 -12.25 1.94 -14.26
N GLU A 114 -12.93 0.92 -14.82
CA GLU A 114 -14.39 0.88 -14.96
C GLU A 114 -15.08 0.69 -13.60
N LEU A 115 -14.43 -0.06 -12.69
CA LEU A 115 -14.95 -0.37 -11.36
C LEU A 115 -14.48 0.63 -10.28
N SER A 116 -13.25 1.11 -10.41
CA SER A 116 -12.61 2.05 -9.50
C SER A 116 -11.99 3.19 -10.30
N PRO A 117 -12.68 4.33 -10.43
CA PRO A 117 -12.17 5.50 -11.15
C PRO A 117 -10.83 6.01 -10.62
N LEU A 118 -10.47 5.72 -9.36
CA LEU A 118 -9.18 6.09 -8.78
C LEU A 118 -8.02 5.30 -9.38
N ALA A 119 -8.26 4.07 -9.87
CA ALA A 119 -7.23 3.24 -10.50
C ALA A 119 -6.62 3.92 -11.74
N ARG A 120 -7.33 4.88 -12.37
CA ARG A 120 -6.83 5.65 -13.53
C ARG A 120 -5.55 6.41 -13.22
N TYR A 121 -5.39 6.90 -11.98
CA TYR A 121 -4.23 7.70 -11.59
C TYR A 121 -2.93 6.89 -11.62
N THR A 122 -2.99 5.60 -11.31
CA THR A 122 -1.85 4.68 -11.46
C THR A 122 -1.44 4.58 -12.92
N PHE A 123 -2.39 4.50 -13.86
CA PHE A 123 -2.07 4.43 -15.29
C PHE A 123 -1.62 5.76 -15.88
N GLU A 124 -2.15 6.89 -15.43
CA GLU A 124 -1.64 8.20 -15.82
C GLU A 124 -0.17 8.40 -15.38
N ALA A 125 0.21 7.86 -14.21
CA ALA A 125 1.60 7.87 -13.76
C ALA A 125 2.50 6.95 -14.60
N ILE A 126 2.01 5.75 -14.95
CA ILE A 126 2.71 4.84 -15.88
C ILE A 126 2.91 5.53 -17.24
N ASP A 127 1.85 6.10 -17.81
CA ASP A 127 1.90 6.78 -19.12
C ASP A 127 2.84 8.00 -19.08
N GLU A 128 3.06 8.62 -17.92
CA GLU A 128 4.08 9.66 -17.76
C GLU A 128 5.49 9.06 -17.70
N LEU A 129 5.69 7.96 -16.95
CA LEU A 129 6.98 7.28 -16.83
C LEU A 129 7.45 6.62 -18.14
N GLU A 130 6.55 6.11 -18.99
CA GLU A 130 6.90 5.56 -20.31
C GLU A 130 7.49 6.61 -21.27
N LYS A 131 7.36 7.91 -20.96
CA LYS A 131 7.98 9.00 -21.73
C LYS A 131 9.39 9.35 -21.24
N THR A 132 9.88 8.67 -20.21
CA THR A 132 11.12 9.00 -19.48
C THR A 132 12.17 7.90 -19.65
N GLN A 133 13.41 8.18 -19.23
CA GLN A 133 14.48 7.18 -19.16
C GLN A 133 14.58 6.53 -17.77
N LEU A 134 13.70 6.89 -16.83
CA LEU A 134 13.67 6.35 -15.49
C LEU A 134 13.34 4.85 -15.49
N THR A 135 14.11 4.09 -14.73
CA THR A 135 13.72 2.73 -14.37
C THR A 135 12.67 2.80 -13.28
N TYR A 136 11.49 2.22 -13.50
CA TYR A 136 10.40 2.34 -12.53
C TYR A 136 9.79 1.00 -12.15
N THR A 137 9.10 0.98 -11.02
CA THR A 137 8.33 -0.19 -10.57
C THR A 137 7.04 0.22 -9.85
N ARG A 138 6.09 -0.72 -9.84
CA ARG A 138 4.89 -0.72 -9.01
C ARG A 138 5.03 -1.81 -7.97
N ILE A 139 4.80 -1.49 -6.71
CA ILE A 139 4.71 -2.50 -5.66
C ILE A 139 3.28 -3.03 -5.63
N ALA A 140 3.15 -4.35 -5.57
CA ALA A 140 1.86 -5.01 -5.40
C ALA A 140 1.97 -5.97 -4.21
N ASN A 141 1.25 -5.67 -3.13
CA ASN A 141 1.39 -6.39 -1.86
C ASN A 141 0.06 -6.87 -1.28
N GLY A 142 -1.07 -6.59 -1.94
CA GLY A 142 -2.39 -6.99 -1.48
C GLY A 142 -2.85 -6.20 -0.26
N TRP A 143 -3.39 -6.89 0.74
CA TRP A 143 -3.98 -6.28 1.94
C TRP A 143 -2.99 -6.11 3.08
N PHE A 144 -3.12 -5.01 3.81
CA PHE A 144 -2.42 -4.86 5.09
C PHE A 144 -3.10 -5.66 6.20
N LEU A 145 -2.32 -6.49 6.91
CA LEU A 145 -2.74 -7.25 8.07
C LEU A 145 -2.93 -6.40 9.32
N ASP A 146 -2.29 -5.23 9.36
CA ASP A 146 -2.33 -4.28 10.47
C ASP A 146 -3.76 -3.99 10.92
N TYR A 147 -4.68 -3.83 9.98
CA TYR A 147 -6.10 -3.53 10.24
C TYR A 147 -6.77 -4.58 11.15
N TYR A 148 -6.35 -5.84 11.08
CA TYR A 148 -6.90 -6.91 11.89
C TYR A 148 -6.24 -7.03 13.26
N GLY A 149 -5.17 -6.30 13.52
CA GLY A 149 -4.53 -6.19 14.83
C GLY A 149 -4.81 -4.87 15.55
N MET A 150 -5.34 -3.85 14.86
CA MET A 150 -5.67 -2.55 15.47
C MET A 150 -6.79 -2.66 16.51
N PRO A 151 -6.73 -1.89 17.63
CA PRO A 151 -5.75 -0.84 17.92
C PRO A 151 -4.52 -1.36 18.68
N HIS A 152 -4.35 -2.67 18.81
CA HIS A 152 -3.32 -3.29 19.64
C HIS A 152 -2.05 -3.69 18.87
N TRP A 153 -2.08 -3.60 17.54
CA TRP A 153 -0.93 -3.75 16.66
C TRP A 153 -0.28 -2.39 16.41
N LYS A 154 1.04 -2.31 16.62
CA LYS A 154 1.80 -1.08 16.32
C LYS A 154 1.82 -0.86 14.81
N THR A 155 1.42 0.31 14.34
CA THR A 155 1.38 0.65 12.91
C THR A 155 1.24 2.16 12.72
N HIS A 156 1.63 2.66 11.54
CA HIS A 156 1.37 4.04 11.10
C HIS A 156 0.09 4.17 10.29
N LEU A 157 -0.56 3.05 9.96
CA LEU A 157 -1.82 3.09 9.23
C LEU A 157 -2.94 3.66 10.11
N GLU A 158 -3.85 4.43 9.51
CA GLU A 158 -5.06 4.88 10.18
C GLU A 158 -6.06 3.72 10.30
N PRO A 159 -6.89 3.68 11.38
CA PRO A 159 -7.91 2.67 11.55
C PRO A 159 -8.85 2.54 10.36
N TRP A 160 -8.99 1.32 9.86
CA TRP A 160 -9.88 0.98 8.75
C TRP A 160 -10.52 -0.39 8.98
N ILE A 161 -11.81 -0.52 8.70
CA ILE A 161 -12.54 -1.79 8.73
C ILE A 161 -12.92 -2.13 7.30
N ASN A 162 -12.33 -3.20 6.75
CA ASN A 162 -12.54 -3.63 5.36
C ASN A 162 -13.49 -4.82 5.24
N VAL A 163 -13.18 -5.98 5.82
CA VAL A 163 -13.91 -7.24 5.69
C VAL A 163 -14.32 -7.81 7.04
N MET A 164 -13.65 -7.41 8.12
CA MET A 164 -14.05 -7.81 9.47
C MET A 164 -13.68 -6.76 10.51
N ASN A 165 -14.46 -6.73 11.57
CA ASN A 165 -14.14 -6.00 12.78
C ASN A 165 -13.79 -7.03 13.86
N VAL A 166 -12.50 -7.16 14.15
CA VAL A 166 -12.00 -8.13 15.15
C VAL A 166 -12.43 -7.73 16.56
N GLU A 167 -12.56 -6.44 16.86
CA GLU A 167 -13.02 -5.92 18.16
C GLU A 167 -14.47 -6.35 18.43
N LYS A 168 -15.36 -6.02 17.49
CA LYS A 168 -16.81 -6.27 17.55
C LYS A 168 -17.20 -7.68 17.10
N LYS A 169 -16.24 -8.53 16.68
CA LYS A 169 -16.42 -9.95 16.36
C LYS A 169 -17.44 -10.21 15.26
N TRP A 170 -17.35 -9.45 14.17
CA TRP A 170 -18.16 -9.69 12.97
C TRP A 170 -17.31 -9.64 11.71
N ALA A 171 -17.74 -10.34 10.68
CA ALA A 171 -17.12 -10.33 9.35
C ALA A 171 -18.18 -10.29 8.24
N VAL A 172 -17.85 -9.60 7.16
CA VAL A 172 -18.57 -9.65 5.90
C VAL A 172 -17.60 -10.21 4.86
N ILE A 173 -17.93 -11.37 4.35
CA ILE A 173 -17.07 -12.16 3.49
C ILE A 173 -17.50 -11.94 2.04
N PRO A 174 -16.55 -11.57 1.16
CA PRO A 174 -16.83 -11.46 -0.27
C PRO A 174 -17.10 -12.81 -0.92
N GLY A 175 -18.22 -12.94 -1.63
CA GLY A 175 -18.59 -14.17 -2.33
C GLY A 175 -18.84 -15.32 -1.36
N ASP A 176 -18.23 -16.47 -1.63
CA ASP A 176 -18.24 -17.65 -0.75
C ASP A 176 -17.03 -17.69 0.22
N GLY A 177 -16.16 -16.68 0.16
CA GLY A 177 -14.95 -16.58 0.96
C GLY A 177 -13.82 -17.53 0.60
N SER A 178 -13.96 -18.33 -0.46
CA SER A 178 -12.95 -19.31 -0.89
C SER A 178 -11.81 -18.71 -1.72
N VAL A 179 -12.08 -17.57 -2.37
CA VAL A 179 -11.11 -16.86 -3.21
C VAL A 179 -9.92 -16.41 -2.37
N LYS A 180 -8.72 -16.71 -2.88
CA LYS A 180 -7.46 -16.37 -2.22
C LYS A 180 -7.12 -14.89 -2.43
N ALA A 181 -6.53 -14.27 -1.41
CA ALA A 181 -5.94 -12.95 -1.46
C ALA A 181 -4.55 -12.95 -0.81
N SER A 182 -3.75 -11.93 -1.12
CA SER A 182 -2.43 -11.72 -0.54
C SER A 182 -2.51 -10.75 0.63
N PHE A 183 -1.79 -11.07 1.70
CA PHE A 183 -1.77 -10.33 2.96
C PHE A 183 -0.36 -10.15 3.50
N ILE A 184 -0.04 -8.94 3.95
CA ILE A 184 1.26 -8.59 4.52
C ILE A 184 1.08 -7.53 5.60
N THR A 185 1.99 -7.43 6.58
CA THR A 185 2.01 -6.25 7.45
C THR A 185 2.67 -5.08 6.72
N SER A 186 2.32 -3.84 7.08
CA SER A 186 2.97 -2.65 6.52
C SER A 186 4.47 -2.65 6.83
N GLN A 187 4.88 -3.16 7.99
CA GLN A 187 6.29 -3.29 8.37
C GLN A 187 7.04 -4.27 7.48
N ASP A 188 6.48 -5.44 7.20
CA ASP A 188 7.10 -6.43 6.34
C ASP A 188 7.26 -5.88 4.92
N MET A 189 6.21 -5.24 4.40
CA MET A 189 6.25 -4.54 3.12
C MET A 189 7.41 -3.54 3.08
N SER A 190 7.59 -2.72 4.13
CA SER A 190 8.68 -1.75 4.17
C SER A 190 10.08 -2.38 4.13
N ARG A 191 10.25 -3.57 4.72
CA ARG A 191 11.53 -4.32 4.69
C ARG A 191 11.84 -4.84 3.29
N PHE A 192 10.83 -5.32 2.56
CA PHE A 192 10.95 -5.67 1.14
C PHE A 192 11.30 -4.43 0.29
N VAL A 193 10.61 -3.32 0.50
CA VAL A 193 10.88 -2.06 -0.23
C VAL A 193 12.30 -1.58 0.03
N ALA A 194 12.78 -1.59 1.27
CA ALA A 194 14.13 -1.18 1.60
C ALA A 194 15.18 -2.04 0.88
N ARG A 195 14.98 -3.36 0.82
CA ARG A 195 15.88 -4.29 0.12
C ARG A 195 15.84 -4.14 -1.40
N LEU A 196 14.65 -3.88 -1.97
CA LEU A 196 14.47 -3.62 -3.40
C LEU A 196 15.34 -2.44 -3.88
N MET A 197 15.57 -1.43 -3.04
CA MET A 197 16.36 -0.26 -3.40
C MET A 197 17.83 -0.59 -3.71
N ASP A 198 18.35 -1.72 -3.24
CA ASP A 198 19.70 -2.17 -3.54
C ASP A 198 19.82 -2.93 -4.86
N LEU A 199 18.71 -3.47 -5.39
CA LEU A 199 18.75 -4.24 -6.64
C LEU A 199 19.25 -3.38 -7.80
N GLU A 200 20.10 -3.99 -8.63
CA GLU A 200 20.63 -3.34 -9.84
C GLU A 200 19.56 -3.25 -10.93
N LYS A 201 18.79 -4.33 -11.10
CA LYS A 201 17.73 -4.49 -12.10
C LYS A 201 16.36 -4.48 -11.43
N TRP A 202 15.45 -3.68 -11.97
CA TRP A 202 14.06 -3.65 -11.53
C TRP A 202 13.14 -4.15 -12.63
N ASN A 203 12.11 -4.88 -12.23
CA ASN A 203 10.97 -5.17 -13.07
C ASN A 203 9.96 -4.01 -12.97
N LYS A 204 9.11 -3.82 -13.98
CA LYS A 204 8.01 -2.82 -13.95
C LYS A 204 7.00 -3.08 -12.83
N VAL A 205 6.96 -4.31 -12.32
CA VAL A 205 6.16 -4.74 -11.19
C VAL A 205 7.06 -5.50 -10.22
N SER A 206 6.99 -5.13 -8.94
CA SER A 206 7.68 -5.78 -7.83
C SER A 206 6.63 -6.34 -6.87
N PRO A 207 6.15 -7.57 -7.09
CA PRO A 207 5.11 -8.17 -6.27
C PRO A 207 5.68 -8.69 -4.96
N ILE A 208 4.88 -8.62 -3.91
CA ILE A 208 5.14 -9.28 -2.63
C ILE A 208 3.96 -10.20 -2.34
N PHE A 209 4.23 -11.49 -2.31
CA PHE A 209 3.23 -12.52 -2.14
C PHE A 209 2.86 -12.72 -0.67
N ALA A 210 3.86 -12.71 0.21
CA ALA A 210 3.75 -12.89 1.64
C ALA A 210 2.77 -14.01 2.02
N ASN A 211 1.68 -13.68 2.73
CA ASN A 211 0.69 -14.66 3.15
C ASN A 211 -0.42 -14.77 2.10
N THR A 212 -0.68 -15.99 1.61
CA THR A 212 -1.76 -16.26 0.65
C THR A 212 -2.82 -17.13 1.29
N LEU A 213 -3.99 -16.55 1.56
CA LEU A 213 -5.10 -17.24 2.23
C LEU A 213 -6.46 -16.71 1.75
N SER A 214 -7.51 -17.43 2.09
CA SER A 214 -8.89 -17.06 1.80
C SER A 214 -9.46 -16.19 2.93
N PHE A 215 -10.58 -15.52 2.67
CA PHE A 215 -11.25 -14.73 3.71
C PHE A 215 -11.84 -15.62 4.82
N ASN A 216 -12.26 -16.86 4.49
CA ASN A 216 -12.68 -17.84 5.49
C ASN A 216 -11.53 -18.20 6.44
N GLU A 217 -10.34 -18.50 5.90
CA GLU A 217 -9.14 -18.80 6.71
C GLU A 217 -8.74 -17.60 7.59
N LEU A 218 -8.88 -16.38 7.08
CA LEU A 218 -8.59 -15.15 7.82
C LEU A 218 -9.53 -14.97 9.03
N VAL A 219 -10.83 -15.22 8.84
CA VAL A 219 -11.83 -15.16 9.91
C VAL A 219 -11.58 -16.26 10.94
N GLU A 220 -11.26 -17.49 10.52
CA GLU A 220 -10.92 -18.59 11.43
C GLU A 220 -9.73 -18.24 12.34
N MET A 221 -8.70 -17.56 11.81
CA MET A 221 -7.58 -17.07 12.60
C MET A 221 -8.00 -16.00 13.62
N ALA A 222 -8.90 -15.09 13.24
CA ALA A 222 -9.43 -14.06 14.14
C ALA A 222 -10.28 -14.68 15.26
N GLU A 223 -11.13 -15.65 14.93
CA GLU A 223 -11.94 -16.40 15.89
C GLU A 223 -11.06 -17.18 16.87
N LYS A 224 -9.98 -17.81 16.38
CA LYS A 224 -8.98 -18.49 17.20
C LYS A 224 -8.30 -17.52 18.16
N ALA A 225 -7.87 -16.35 17.67
CA ALA A 225 -7.22 -15.33 18.49
C ALA A 225 -8.15 -14.76 19.59
N ARG A 226 -9.45 -14.58 19.28
CA ARG A 226 -10.47 -14.12 20.25
C ARG A 226 -11.05 -15.24 21.12
N GLY A 227 -10.85 -16.51 20.77
CA GLY A 227 -11.43 -17.65 21.46
C GLY A 227 -12.96 -17.77 21.32
N CYS A 228 -13.56 -17.18 20.28
CA CYS A 228 -15.01 -17.22 20.05
C CYS A 228 -15.36 -17.10 18.56
N LYS A 229 -16.55 -17.59 18.19
CA LYS A 229 -17.10 -17.43 16.84
C LYS A 229 -17.55 -16.00 16.56
N PHE A 230 -17.42 -15.57 15.31
CA PHE A 230 -17.81 -14.25 14.85
C PHE A 230 -19.20 -14.30 14.21
N LYS A 231 -19.90 -13.17 14.18
CA LYS A 231 -21.08 -12.99 13.36
C LYS A 231 -20.64 -12.80 11.90
N VAL A 232 -20.90 -13.78 11.05
CA VAL A 232 -20.46 -13.78 9.65
C VAL A 232 -21.64 -13.60 8.70
N ALA A 233 -21.47 -12.76 7.68
CA ALA A 233 -22.32 -12.70 6.51
C ALA A 233 -21.48 -12.95 5.25
N ASN A 234 -22.04 -13.65 4.27
CA ASN A 234 -21.45 -13.83 2.95
C ASN A 234 -22.26 -13.01 1.94
N ASP A 235 -21.61 -12.15 1.17
CA ASP A 235 -22.28 -11.32 0.17
C ASP A 235 -21.98 -11.84 -1.24
N SER A 236 -23.04 -12.20 -1.97
CA SER A 236 -22.94 -12.68 -3.34
C SER A 236 -22.39 -11.59 -4.28
N LEU A 237 -21.76 -12.00 -5.39
CA LEU A 237 -21.27 -11.07 -6.40
C LEU A 237 -22.40 -10.14 -6.90
N GLU A 238 -23.60 -10.67 -7.12
CA GLU A 238 -24.77 -9.89 -7.55
C GLU A 238 -25.13 -8.79 -6.54
N LYS A 239 -25.14 -9.12 -5.25
CA LYS A 239 -25.42 -8.13 -4.19
C LYS A 239 -24.36 -7.04 -4.17
N LEU A 240 -23.08 -7.44 -4.23
CA LEU A 240 -21.96 -6.50 -4.22
C LEU A 240 -21.96 -5.58 -5.46
N GLN A 241 -22.27 -6.12 -6.65
CA GLN A 241 -22.46 -5.33 -7.87
C GLN A 241 -23.61 -4.32 -7.77
N SER A 242 -24.64 -4.62 -6.98
CA SER A 242 -25.74 -3.68 -6.72
C SER A 242 -25.38 -2.55 -5.74
N GLY A 243 -24.11 -2.47 -5.30
CA GLY A 243 -23.65 -1.45 -4.35
C GLY A 243 -24.07 -1.72 -2.90
N LYS A 244 -24.51 -2.95 -2.58
CA LYS A 244 -25.01 -3.31 -1.26
C LYS A 244 -24.05 -4.25 -0.55
N ILE A 245 -23.93 -4.06 0.75
CA ILE A 245 -23.12 -4.91 1.63
C ILE A 245 -23.87 -5.19 2.93
N SER A 246 -23.70 -6.40 3.48
CA SER A 246 -24.17 -6.78 4.80
C SER A 246 -23.52 -5.90 5.86
N PHE A 247 -24.25 -5.67 6.97
CA PHE A 247 -23.75 -4.89 8.12
C PHE A 247 -23.22 -3.49 7.77
N HIS A 248 -23.68 -2.85 6.69
CA HIS A 248 -23.21 -1.52 6.29
C HIS A 248 -23.18 -0.51 7.45
N GLU A 249 -24.24 -0.48 8.26
CA GLU A 249 -24.37 0.40 9.43
C GLU A 249 -23.29 0.19 10.51
N GLU A 250 -22.57 -0.94 10.48
CA GLU A 250 -21.46 -1.24 11.39
C GLU A 250 -20.09 -0.78 10.85
N PHE A 251 -20.00 -0.47 9.55
CA PHE A 251 -18.80 0.11 8.96
C PHE A 251 -18.67 1.59 9.34
N PRO A 252 -17.45 2.08 9.60
CA PRO A 252 -17.23 3.50 9.83
C PRO A 252 -17.48 4.29 8.53
N PRO A 253 -17.95 5.54 8.62
CA PRO A 253 -18.08 6.39 7.45
C PRO A 253 -16.71 6.70 6.87
N ILE A 254 -16.63 6.74 5.54
CA ILE A 254 -15.37 7.00 4.80
C ILE A 254 -15.40 8.33 4.04
N GLY A 255 -16.49 9.08 4.19
CA GLY A 255 -16.62 10.45 3.70
C GLY A 255 -17.26 10.60 2.33
N TYR A 256 -17.83 9.53 1.76
CA TYR A 256 -18.66 9.58 0.55
C TYR A 256 -20.16 9.71 0.85
N GLY A 257 -20.56 9.75 2.12
CA GLY A 257 -21.96 9.90 2.52
C GLY A 257 -22.78 8.69 2.07
N GLU A 258 -23.81 8.90 1.26
CA GLU A 258 -24.62 7.80 0.69
C GLU A 258 -23.80 6.83 -0.18
N GLY A 259 -22.62 7.25 -0.65
CA GLY A 259 -21.69 6.41 -1.42
C GLY A 259 -20.87 5.41 -0.60
N ASP A 260 -20.86 5.52 0.74
CA ASP A 260 -20.02 4.68 1.60
C ASP A 260 -20.35 3.19 1.44
N GLN A 261 -21.64 2.83 1.35
CA GLN A 261 -22.06 1.44 1.14
C GLN A 261 -21.54 0.86 -0.17
N ALA A 262 -21.72 1.62 -1.26
CA ALA A 262 -21.32 1.22 -2.59
C ALA A 262 -19.80 1.05 -2.71
N PHE A 263 -19.04 1.87 -2.00
CA PHE A 263 -17.59 1.74 -1.93
C PHE A 263 -17.15 0.43 -1.28
N PHE A 264 -17.69 0.09 -0.10
CA PHE A 264 -17.36 -1.20 0.54
C PHE A 264 -17.82 -2.38 -0.31
N ALA A 265 -18.99 -2.30 -0.93
CA ALA A 265 -19.49 -3.32 -1.84
C ALA A 265 -18.56 -3.51 -3.05
N MET A 266 -18.03 -2.42 -3.63
CA MET A 266 -17.05 -2.46 -4.72
C MET A 266 -15.73 -3.12 -4.29
N LEU A 267 -15.17 -2.75 -3.13
CA LEU A 267 -13.95 -3.37 -2.60
C LEU A 267 -14.13 -4.88 -2.40
N HIS A 268 -15.27 -5.29 -1.83
CA HIS A 268 -15.61 -6.70 -1.64
C HIS A 268 -15.80 -7.39 -2.99
N TYR A 269 -16.47 -6.75 -3.95
CA TYR A 269 -16.64 -7.31 -5.28
C TYR A 269 -15.28 -7.62 -5.92
N GLN A 270 -14.35 -6.66 -5.90
CA GLN A 270 -12.97 -6.84 -6.39
C GLN A 270 -12.27 -8.01 -5.70
N ALA A 271 -12.42 -8.14 -4.38
CA ALA A 271 -11.90 -9.27 -3.63
C ALA A 271 -12.52 -10.62 -4.04
N ALA A 272 -13.85 -10.66 -4.23
CA ALA A 272 -14.58 -11.84 -4.65
C ALA A 272 -14.22 -12.31 -6.08
N ILE A 273 -13.75 -11.41 -6.96
CA ILE A 273 -13.26 -11.77 -8.30
C ILE A 273 -11.73 -11.96 -8.34
N GLY A 274 -11.06 -12.01 -7.19
CA GLY A 274 -9.65 -12.36 -7.05
C GLY A 274 -8.65 -11.23 -7.33
N ARG A 275 -9.09 -9.97 -7.39
CA ARG A 275 -8.21 -8.82 -7.71
C ARG A 275 -7.16 -8.53 -6.62
N TYR A 276 -7.40 -8.97 -5.39
CA TYR A 276 -6.46 -8.83 -4.28
C TYR A 276 -5.47 -10.01 -4.14
N LEU A 277 -5.53 -10.99 -5.04
CA LEU A 277 -4.46 -11.96 -5.18
C LEU A 277 -3.34 -11.31 -6.00
N VAL A 278 -2.16 -11.12 -5.39
CA VAL A 278 -1.02 -10.58 -6.14
C VAL A 278 -0.68 -11.56 -7.28
N PRO A 279 -0.60 -11.09 -8.54
CA PRO A 279 -0.46 -11.97 -9.70
C PRO A 279 0.82 -12.81 -9.69
N ARG A 280 0.69 -14.09 -10.04
CA ARG A 280 1.78 -15.09 -9.96
C ARG A 280 2.64 -15.21 -11.23
N ASN A 281 2.37 -14.38 -12.23
CA ASN A 281 3.10 -14.33 -13.49
C ASN A 281 4.34 -13.40 -13.44
N TYR A 282 4.69 -12.91 -12.26
CA TYR A 282 5.86 -12.09 -11.99
C TYR A 282 6.70 -12.73 -10.88
N PRO A 283 8.04 -12.68 -10.96
CA PRO A 283 8.91 -13.16 -9.88
C PRO A 283 8.68 -12.28 -8.63
N PRO A 284 8.29 -12.87 -7.49
CA PRO A 284 8.03 -12.12 -6.27
C PRO A 284 9.33 -11.69 -5.58
N LEU A 285 9.27 -10.58 -4.84
CA LEU A 285 10.39 -10.18 -3.97
C LEU A 285 10.66 -11.19 -2.84
N ASP A 286 9.68 -12.02 -2.49
CA ASP A 286 9.83 -13.14 -1.55
C ASP A 286 10.93 -14.11 -1.99
N GLU A 287 11.07 -14.37 -3.30
CA GLU A 287 12.12 -15.24 -3.86
C GLU A 287 13.47 -14.53 -3.95
N GLU A 288 13.48 -13.21 -4.15
CA GLU A 288 14.70 -12.39 -4.14
C GLU A 288 15.27 -12.23 -2.73
N PHE A 289 14.40 -12.19 -1.71
CA PHE A 289 14.77 -11.99 -0.31
C PHE A 289 14.17 -13.06 0.61
N PRO A 290 14.54 -14.35 0.41
CA PRO A 290 13.98 -15.46 1.16
C PRO A 290 14.40 -15.44 2.65
N ASP A 291 15.37 -14.60 3.00
CA ASP A 291 15.83 -14.37 4.38
C ASP A 291 14.87 -13.50 5.20
N LEU A 292 13.98 -12.74 4.56
CA LEU A 292 13.00 -11.92 5.26
C LEU A 292 11.90 -12.80 5.87
N LYS A 293 11.87 -12.83 7.21
CA LYS A 293 10.78 -13.48 7.95
C LYS A 293 9.50 -12.68 7.84
N ILE A 294 8.50 -13.28 7.23
CA ILE A 294 7.15 -12.73 7.05
C ILE A 294 6.31 -13.05 8.28
N THR A 295 5.66 -12.03 8.82
CA THR A 295 4.68 -12.10 9.90
C THR A 295 3.39 -12.69 9.37
N THR A 296 2.85 -13.69 10.06
CA THR A 296 1.61 -14.36 9.69
C THR A 296 0.37 -13.61 10.21
N PRO A 297 -0.81 -13.81 9.60
CA PRO A 297 -2.04 -13.21 10.09
C PRO A 297 -2.39 -13.64 11.52
N LEU A 298 -2.14 -14.92 11.85
CA LEU A 298 -2.37 -15.43 13.20
C LEU A 298 -1.45 -14.79 14.24
N GLU A 299 -0.16 -14.57 13.92
CA GLU A 299 0.75 -13.87 14.82
C GLU A 299 0.27 -12.43 15.10
N VAL A 300 -0.18 -11.71 14.07
CA VAL A 300 -0.76 -10.36 14.23
C VAL A 300 -1.97 -10.42 15.16
N MET A 301 -2.92 -11.30 14.89
CA MET A 301 -4.18 -11.36 15.63
C MET A 301 -3.99 -11.89 17.06
N GLU A 302 -3.18 -12.92 17.28
CA GLU A 302 -2.91 -13.44 18.63
C GLU A 302 -2.15 -12.41 19.48
N THR A 303 -1.14 -11.73 18.91
CA THR A 303 -0.40 -10.67 19.61
C THR A 303 -1.31 -9.51 20.00
N ALA A 304 -2.21 -9.11 19.08
CA ALA A 304 -3.11 -8.00 19.29
C ALA A 304 -4.27 -8.31 20.24
N TRP A 305 -4.85 -9.51 20.14
CA TRP A 305 -6.19 -9.77 20.65
C TRP A 305 -6.33 -10.90 21.68
N LYS A 306 -5.29 -11.73 21.86
CA LYS A 306 -5.39 -12.85 22.80
C LYS A 306 -5.68 -12.35 24.22
N GLY A 307 -6.76 -12.85 24.80
CA GLY A 307 -7.22 -12.47 26.15
C GLY A 307 -8.01 -11.17 26.22
N LYS A 308 -8.44 -10.61 25.09
CA LYS A 308 -9.27 -9.40 25.00
C LYS A 308 -10.67 -9.69 24.48
#